data_AF-A0A350TKY4-F1
#
_entry.id   AF-A0A350TKY4-F1
#
_cell.length_a   1.000
_cell.length_b   1.000
_cell.length_c   1.000
_cell.angle_alpha   90.00
_cell.angle_beta   90.00
_cell.angle_gamma   90.00
#
_symmetry.space_group_name_H-M   'P 1'
#
loop_
_entity.id
_entity.type
_entity.pdbx_description
1 polymer ?
#
loop_
_entity_poly.entity_id
_entity_poly.type
_entity_poly.pdbx_seq_one_letter_code
_entity_poly.pdbx_strand_id
1 'polypeptide(L)' 'RTEERNRVLHFCMGEMNPDYREVLYLTYFEDMSYAQAAEVTGKTVKQITNMVYRGKESLRRLLEREGITNAES' A
#
# COMPACT_ATOMS: atom_id res chain seq x y z
N ARG A 1 20.26 -5.71 2.19
CA ARG A 1 19.63 -4.44 1.72
C ARG A 1 18.14 -4.62 1.39
N THR A 2 17.75 -5.65 0.62
CA THR A 2 16.33 -5.90 0.27
C THR A 2 15.49 -6.37 1.46
N GLU A 3 16.01 -7.28 2.31
CA GLU A 3 15.26 -7.78 3.48
C GLU A 3 14.92 -6.69 4.50
N GLU A 4 15.84 -5.76 4.75
CA GLU A 4 15.64 -4.62 5.65
C GLU A 4 14.59 -3.65 5.11
N ARG A 5 14.63 -3.34 3.81
CA ARG A 5 13.58 -2.55 3.14
C ARG A 5 12.22 -3.25 3.20
N ASN A 6 12.18 -4.58 3.05
CA ASN A 6 10.94 -5.35 3.16
C ASN A 6 10.39 -5.31 4.60
N ARG A 7 11.25 -5.44 5.62
CA ARG A 7 10.83 -5.32 7.03
C ARG A 7 10.24 -3.96 7.34
N VAL A 8 10.89 -2.88 6.89
CA VAL A 8 10.36 -1.52 7.10
C VAL A 8 9.07 -1.31 6.31
N LEU A 9 8.96 -1.84 5.08
CA LEU A 9 7.71 -1.81 4.33
C LEU A 9 6.56 -2.51 5.07
N HIS A 10 6.78 -3.71 5.59
CA HIS A 10 5.78 -4.44 6.38
C HIS A 10 5.43 -3.69 7.68
N PHE A 11 6.42 -3.10 8.35
CA PHE A 11 6.20 -2.27 9.53
C PHE A 11 5.33 -1.05 9.21
N CYS A 12 5.68 -0.27 8.18
CA CYS A 12 4.92 0.88 7.75
C CYS A 12 3.49 0.50 7.32
N MET A 13 3.32 -0.61 6.59
CA MET A 13 2.00 -1.15 6.26
C MET A 13 1.19 -1.49 7.53
N GLY A 14 1.86 -1.92 8.60
CA GLY A 14 1.29 -2.16 9.94
C GLY A 14 0.66 -0.92 10.59
N GLU A 15 1.15 0.27 10.26
CA GLU A 15 0.70 1.56 10.81
C GLU A 15 -0.38 2.23 9.93
N MET A 16 -0.63 1.71 8.74
CA MET A 16 -1.62 2.29 7.82
C MET A 16 -3.05 2.04 8.27
N ASN A 17 -3.96 2.93 7.84
CA ASN A 17 -5.40 2.66 7.89
C ASN A 17 -5.69 1.26 7.28
N PRO A 18 -6.43 0.38 7.97
CA PRO A 18 -6.69 -1.00 7.52
C PRO A 18 -7.24 -1.09 6.09
N ASP A 19 -8.16 -0.18 5.72
CA ASP A 19 -8.76 -0.11 4.39
C ASP A 19 -7.71 0.16 3.29
N TYR A 20 -6.73 1.01 3.58
CA TYR A 20 -5.67 1.32 2.60
C TYR A 20 -4.64 0.19 2.53
N ARG A 21 -4.31 -0.41 3.68
CA ARG A 21 -3.41 -1.56 3.77
C ARG A 21 -3.95 -2.76 3.00
N GLU A 22 -5.22 -3.09 3.20
CA GLU A 22 -5.90 -4.20 2.53
C GLU A 22 -5.89 -4.03 1.02
N VAL A 23 -6.30 -2.85 0.52
CA VAL A 23 -6.34 -2.61 -0.93
C VAL A 23 -4.94 -2.63 -1.54
N LEU A 24 -3.93 -2.07 -0.88
CA LEU A 24 -2.55 -2.17 -1.36
C LEU A 24 -2.03 -3.60 -1.32
N TYR A 25 -2.38 -4.38 -0.30
CA TYR A 25 -1.99 -5.78 -0.19
C TYR A 25 -2.52 -6.59 -1.38
N LEU A 26 -3.84 -6.50 -1.63
CA LEU A 26 -4.48 -7.17 -2.75
C LEU A 26 -3.86 -6.78 -4.10
N THR A 27 -3.59 -5.49 -4.33
CA THR A 27 -3.09 -5.04 -5.65
C THR A 27 -1.60 -5.29 -5.88
N TYR A 28 -0.77 -5.29 -4.82
CA TYR A 28 0.69 -5.35 -4.98
C TYR A 28 1.32 -6.68 -4.56
N PHE A 29 0.71 -7.39 -3.61
CA PHE A 29 1.24 -8.67 -3.11
C PHE A 29 0.48 -9.85 -3.71
N GLU A 30 -0.83 -9.72 -3.90
CA GLU A 30 -1.67 -10.74 -4.54
C GLU A 30 -1.87 -10.51 -6.05
N ASP A 31 -1.23 -9.47 -6.62
CA ASP A 31 -1.26 -9.09 -8.04
C ASP A 31 -2.70 -8.96 -8.62
N MET A 32 -3.66 -8.57 -7.77
CA MET A 32 -5.04 -8.39 -8.19
C MET A 32 -5.22 -7.09 -8.97
N SER A 33 -6.01 -7.17 -10.05
CA SER A 33 -6.53 -5.97 -10.70
C SER A 33 -7.48 -5.19 -9.78
N TYR A 34 -7.72 -3.92 -10.08
CA TYR A 34 -8.66 -3.10 -9.29
C TYR A 34 -10.10 -3.64 -9.34
N ALA A 35 -10.46 -4.37 -10.41
CA ALA A 35 -11.75 -5.03 -10.53
C ALA A 35 -11.85 -6.23 -9.58
N GLN A 36 -10.81 -7.07 -9.51
CA GLN A 36 -10.76 -8.20 -8.58
C GLN A 36 -10.72 -7.71 -7.12
N ALA A 37 -9.93 -6.69 -6.81
CA ALA A 37 -9.91 -6.10 -5.47
C ALA A 37 -11.27 -5.49 -5.09
N ALA A 38 -11.99 -4.89 -6.05
CA ALA A 38 -13.35 -4.38 -5.84
C ALA A 38 -14.34 -5.50 -5.49
N GLU A 39 -14.27 -6.63 -6.20
CA GLU A 39 -15.07 -7.81 -5.94
C GLU A 39 -14.80 -8.40 -4.55
N VAL A 40 -13.53 -8.59 -4.19
CA VAL A 40 -13.12 -9.16 -2.89
C VAL A 40 -13.54 -8.28 -1.71
N THR A 41 -13.42 -6.96 -1.85
CA THR A 41 -13.70 -6.02 -0.75
C THR A 41 -15.15 -5.52 -0.71
N GLY A 42 -15.98 -5.89 -1.70
CA GLY A 42 -17.34 -5.37 -1.85
C GLY A 42 -17.41 -3.86 -2.14
N LYS A 43 -16.32 -3.25 -2.61
CA LYS A 43 -16.23 -1.81 -2.94
C LYS A 43 -16.30 -1.60 -4.44
N THR A 44 -16.63 -0.39 -4.89
CA THR A 44 -16.57 -0.05 -6.32
C THR A 44 -15.14 0.09 -6.80
N VAL A 45 -14.88 -0.17 -8.08
CA VAL A 45 -13.56 0.09 -8.71
C VAL A 45 -13.11 1.54 -8.48
N LYS A 46 -14.02 2.52 -8.48
CA LYS A 46 -13.71 3.92 -8.17
C LYS A 46 -13.23 4.11 -6.73
N GLN A 47 -13.84 3.42 -5.76
CA GLN A 47 -13.37 3.43 -4.37
C GLN A 47 -11.99 2.79 -4.28
N ILE A 48 -11.76 1.64 -4.94
CA ILE A 48 -10.44 0.99 -5.00
C ILE A 48 -9.38 1.94 -5.54
N THR A 49 -9.60 2.56 -6.69
CA THR A 49 -8.66 3.52 -7.30
C THR A 49 -8.30 4.64 -6.32
N ASN A 50 -9.29 5.22 -5.66
CA ASN A 50 -9.08 6.30 -4.68
C ASN A 50 -8.31 5.81 -3.45
N MET A 51 -8.61 4.60 -2.97
CA MET A 51 -7.97 3.99 -1.82
C MET A 51 -6.52 3.61 -2.12
N VAL A 52 -6.22 3.04 -3.29
CA VAL A 52 -4.83 2.77 -3.71
C VAL A 52 -4.03 4.07 -3.75
N TYR A 53 -4.56 5.12 -4.37
CA TYR A 53 -3.87 6.41 -4.46
C TYR A 53 -3.56 6.98 -3.08
N ARG A 54 -4.58 7.08 -2.21
CA ARG A 54 -4.42 7.60 -0.84
C ARG A 54 -3.54 6.70 0.03
N GLY A 55 -3.62 5.39 -0.18
CA GLY A 55 -2.81 4.40 0.49
C GLY A 55 -1.33 4.59 0.17
N LYS A 56 -0.98 4.77 -1.12
CA LYS A 56 0.40 5.07 -1.52
C LYS A 56 0.93 6.36 -0.90
N GLU A 57 0.12 7.42 -0.89
CA GLU A 57 0.50 8.68 -0.25
C GLU A 57 0.70 8.53 1.26
N SER A 58 -0.14 7.74 1.92
CA SER A 58 0.01 7.43 3.35
C SER A 58 1.27 6.61 3.61
N LEU A 59 1.51 5.58 2.79
CA LEU A 59 2.68 4.71 2.92
C LEU A 59 3.98 5.49 2.68
N ARG A 60 4.00 6.37 1.67
CA ARG A 60 5.14 7.25 1.39
C ARG A 60 5.52 8.09 2.60
N ARG A 61 4.55 8.73 3.26
CA ARG A 61 4.81 9.53 4.47
C ARG A 61 5.34 8.70 5.64
N LEU A 62 4.86 7.47 5.80
CA LEU A 62 5.36 6.55 6.83
C LEU A 62 6.80 6.13 6.53
N LEU A 63 7.11 5.77 5.29
CA LEU A 63 8.46 5.43 4.86
C LEU A 63 9.43 6.61 5.04
N GLU A 64 9.02 7.83 4.68
CA GLU A 64 9.81 9.05 4.88
C GLU A 64 10.12 9.30 6.37
N ARG A 65 9.16 9.03 7.27
CA ARG A 65 9.35 9.13 8.72
C ARG A 65 10.38 8.12 9.24
N GLU A 66 10.40 6.92 8.67
CA GLU A 66 11.40 5.88 8.98
C GLU A 66 12.75 6.11 8.28
N GLY A 67 12.94 7.27 7.62
CA GLY A 67 14.18 7.63 6.93
C GLY A 67 14.35 6.96 5.56
N ILE A 68 13.31 6.29 5.05
CA ILE A 68 13.28 5.71 3.71
C ILE A 68 12.67 6.74 2.76
N THR A 69 13.53 7.52 2.13
CA THR A 69 13.15 8.40 1.02
C THR A 69 13.50 7.73 -0.31
N ASN A 70 12.77 8.06 -1.38
CA ASN A 70 13.23 7.76 -2.74
C ASN A 70 14.42 8.68 -3.05
N ALA A 71 15.60 8.36 -2.52
CA ALA A 71 16.85 8.76 -3.13
C ALA A 71 17.12 7.77 -4.27
N GLU A 72 16.52 8.01 -5.43
CA GLU A 72 17.09 7.49 -6.68
C GLU A 72 18.48 8.15 -6.83
N SER A 73 19.52 7.33 -6.78
CA SER A 73 20.81 7.61 -7.42
C SER A 73 20.78 7.06 -8.83
#